data_AF-A0A4R8M9F2-F1
#
_entry.id   AF-A0A4R8M9F2-F1
#
_cell.length_a   1.000
_cell.length_b   1.000
_cell.length_c   1.000
_cell.angle_alpha   90.00
_cell.angle_beta   90.00
_cell.angle_gamma   90.00
#
_symmetry.space_group_name_H-M   'P 1'
#
loop_
_entity.id
_entity.type
_entity.pdbx_description
1 polymer ?
#
loop_
_entity_poly.entity_id
_entity_poly.type
_entity_poly.pdbx_seq_one_letter_code
_entity_poly.pdbx_strand_id
1 'polypeptide(L)'
;MKAGRTVLFLLFSAAVFGLSFLVFFPFGAGTEAAWSRAVRAASEKGFFLDASSVSAEGRLPPGAVLLNVRLRSPLLSGEAGRITVVFSPGGTIAGLAPAASLRLERVSVNLPLPGEQPLFLAAVEARLVFRSDRVEVLEFRTSGELDVSGTAVLSSRGFALEEANLTIGGERAALMELFRSVLPLRQEKPGAWILKRGGRNPHGSN
;
A
#
# COMPACT_ATOMS: atom_id res chain seq x y z
N MET A 1 -17.93 41.82 14.76
CA MET A 1 -18.53 40.66 15.49
C MET A 1 -19.36 39.70 14.62
N LYS A 2 -19.77 40.02 13.38
CA LYS A 2 -20.63 39.13 12.55
C LYS A 2 -19.89 37.98 11.83
N ALA A 3 -18.66 38.20 11.36
CA ALA A 3 -17.89 37.19 10.60
C ALA A 3 -17.51 35.96 11.45
N GLY A 4 -17.15 36.15 12.73
CA GLY A 4 -16.77 35.05 13.62
C GLY A 4 -17.91 34.07 13.92
N ARG A 5 -19.16 34.56 13.98
CA ARG A 5 -20.34 33.71 14.18
C ARG A 5 -20.60 32.82 12.97
N THR A 6 -20.48 33.36 11.76
CA THR A 6 -20.66 32.60 10.51
C THR A 6 -19.59 31.52 10.34
N VAL A 7 -18.33 31.83 10.64
CA VAL A 7 -17.23 30.85 10.61
C VAL A 7 -17.46 29.73 11.63
N LEU A 8 -17.88 30.06 12.85
CA LEU A 8 -18.19 29.07 13.88
C LEU A 8 -19.36 28.16 13.47
N PHE A 9 -20.43 28.72 12.87
CA PHE A 9 -21.54 27.95 12.34
C PHE A 9 -21.12 27.02 11.20
N LEU A 10 -20.24 27.47 10.30
CA LEU A 10 -19.70 26.63 9.22
C LEU A 10 -18.84 25.50 9.77
N LEU A 11 -17.96 25.78 10.74
CA LEU A 11 -17.15 24.75 11.39
C LEU A 11 -18.00 23.73 12.13
N PHE A 12 -19.02 24.19 12.87
CA PHE A 12 -19.97 23.31 13.56
C PHE A 12 -20.76 22.45 12.57
N SER A 13 -21.27 23.04 11.49
CA SER A 13 -22.02 22.31 10.46
C SER A 13 -21.14 21.28 9.74
N ALA A 14 -19.89 21.64 9.43
CA ALA A 14 -18.92 20.72 8.86
C ALA A 14 -18.57 19.58 9.82
N ALA A 15 -18.44 19.86 11.12
CA ALA A 15 -18.18 18.86 12.14
C ALA A 15 -19.37 17.90 12.31
N VAL A 16 -20.60 18.42 12.40
CA VAL A 16 -21.82 17.61 12.52
C VAL A 16 -22.05 16.79 11.26
N PHE A 17 -21.84 17.36 10.07
CA PHE A 17 -21.93 16.64 8.82
C PHE A 17 -20.88 15.53 8.73
N GLY A 18 -19.62 15.84 9.07
CA GLY A 18 -18.54 14.86 9.10
C GLY A 18 -18.81 13.72 10.08
N LEU A 19 -19.29 14.03 11.29
CA LEU A 19 -19.63 13.03 12.30
C LEU A 19 -20.83 12.18 11.86
N SER A 20 -21.85 12.80 11.28
CA SER A 20 -23.03 12.10 10.75
C SER A 20 -22.64 11.17 9.60
N PHE A 21 -21.78 11.63 8.70
CA PHE A 21 -21.23 10.79 7.64
C PHE A 21 -20.47 9.60 8.24
N LEU A 22 -19.60 9.80 9.22
CA LEU A 22 -18.86 8.71 9.86
C LEU A 22 -19.74 7.72 10.64
N VAL A 23 -20.91 8.14 11.12
CA VAL A 23 -21.84 7.27 11.86
C VAL A 23 -22.78 6.50 10.92
N PHE A 24 -23.26 7.15 9.86
CA PHE A 24 -24.32 6.63 9.00
C PHE A 24 -23.82 6.12 7.63
N PHE A 25 -22.55 6.33 7.27
CA PHE A 25 -22.03 5.85 6.00
C PHE A 25 -21.96 4.31 5.99
N PRO A 26 -22.46 3.65 4.93
CA PRO A 26 -22.45 2.19 4.82
C PRO A 26 -21.04 1.69 4.42
N PHE A 27 -20.10 1.73 5.35
CA PHE A 27 -18.70 1.33 5.12
C PHE A 27 -18.56 -0.09 4.54
N GLY A 28 -19.48 -1.00 4.88
CA GLY A 28 -19.53 -2.35 4.29
C GLY A 28 -19.70 -2.31 2.77
N ALA A 29 -20.81 -1.74 2.29
CA ALA A 29 -21.07 -1.60 0.85
C ALA A 29 -20.02 -0.75 0.15
N GLY A 30 -19.48 0.28 0.83
CA GLY A 30 -18.37 1.08 0.31
C GLY A 30 -17.10 0.26 0.08
N THR A 31 -16.75 -0.62 1.03
CA THR A 31 -15.59 -1.51 0.95
C THR A 31 -15.77 -2.55 -0.16
N GLU A 32 -16.94 -3.17 -0.27
CA GLU A 32 -17.25 -4.12 -1.35
C GLU A 32 -17.18 -3.48 -2.74
N ALA A 33 -17.70 -2.25 -2.88
CA ALA A 33 -17.61 -1.49 -4.12
C ALA A 33 -16.16 -1.11 -4.46
N ALA A 34 -15.37 -0.71 -3.46
CA ALA A 34 -13.95 -0.43 -3.64
C ALA A 34 -13.18 -1.67 -4.06
N TRP A 35 -13.44 -2.82 -3.44
CA TRP A 35 -12.86 -4.10 -3.80
C TRP A 35 -13.22 -4.52 -5.23
N SER A 36 -14.50 -4.44 -5.59
CA SER A 36 -14.96 -4.77 -6.94
C SER A 36 -14.28 -3.92 -8.02
N ARG A 37 -14.07 -2.62 -7.74
CA ARG A 37 -13.29 -1.74 -8.62
C ARG A 37 -11.82 -2.14 -8.68
N ALA A 38 -11.21 -2.51 -7.56
CA ALA A 38 -9.82 -2.96 -7.53
C ALA A 38 -9.63 -4.26 -8.32
N VAL A 39 -10.53 -5.25 -8.16
CA VAL A 39 -10.52 -6.51 -8.93
C VAL A 39 -10.64 -6.25 -10.43
N ARG A 40 -11.54 -5.34 -10.82
CA ARG A 40 -11.71 -4.95 -12.23
C ARG A 40 -10.45 -4.28 -12.79
N ALA A 41 -9.91 -3.28 -12.08
CA ALA A 41 -8.70 -2.57 -12.50
C ALA A 41 -7.48 -3.50 -12.56
N ALA A 42 -7.41 -4.51 -11.68
CA ALA A 42 -6.37 -5.54 -11.71
C ALA A 42 -6.55 -6.49 -12.91
N SER A 43 -7.79 -6.92 -13.18
CA SER A 43 -8.12 -7.81 -14.29
C SER A 43 -7.83 -7.17 -15.65
N GLU A 44 -8.10 -5.88 -15.80
CA GLU A 44 -7.73 -5.09 -16.98
C GLU A 44 -6.21 -5.06 -17.24
N LYS A 45 -5.40 -5.32 -16.20
CA LYS A 45 -3.93 -5.42 -16.27
C LYS A 45 -3.42 -6.88 -16.29
N GLY A 46 -4.32 -7.86 -16.41
CA GLY A 46 -3.97 -9.29 -16.46
C GLY A 46 -3.75 -9.96 -15.09
N PHE A 47 -4.15 -9.30 -14.00
CA PHE A 47 -4.11 -9.84 -12.65
C PHE A 47 -5.49 -10.29 -12.18
N PHE A 48 -5.59 -11.51 -11.68
CA PHE A 48 -6.79 -12.05 -11.06
C PHE A 48 -6.68 -11.92 -9.55
N LEU A 49 -7.62 -11.19 -8.96
CA LEU A 49 -7.75 -11.01 -7.51
C LEU A 49 -9.03 -11.71 -7.05
N ASP A 50 -8.90 -12.52 -6.01
CA ASP A 50 -10.02 -13.20 -5.36
C ASP A 50 -9.90 -13.06 -3.84
N ALA A 51 -11.02 -13.02 -3.12
CA ALA A 51 -11.06 -12.94 -1.68
C ALA A 51 -12.26 -13.71 -1.14
N SER A 52 -12.06 -14.55 -0.13
CA SER A 52 -13.14 -15.35 0.46
C SER A 52 -14.17 -14.51 1.22
N SER A 53 -13.74 -13.37 1.77
CA SER A 53 -14.60 -12.44 2.51
C SER A 53 -13.99 -11.04 2.46
N VAL A 54 -14.84 -10.04 2.34
CA VAL A 54 -14.50 -8.62 2.41
C VAL A 54 -15.45 -7.98 3.40
N SER A 55 -14.91 -7.34 4.44
CA SER A 55 -15.70 -6.67 5.46
C SER A 55 -15.09 -5.32 5.78
N ALA A 56 -15.93 -4.34 6.09
CA ALA A 56 -15.46 -3.16 6.80
C ALA A 56 -15.14 -3.53 8.25
N GLU A 57 -14.07 -2.96 8.80
CA GLU A 57 -13.67 -3.10 10.20
C GLU A 57 -13.44 -1.71 10.80
N GLY A 58 -14.00 -1.45 11.98
CA GLY A 58 -13.90 -0.14 12.64
C GLY A 58 -14.77 0.94 12.00
N ARG A 59 -15.42 1.76 12.84
CA ARG A 59 -16.10 3.00 12.39
C ARG A 59 -15.15 4.21 12.46
N LEU A 60 -14.22 4.18 13.40
CA LEU A 60 -13.27 5.27 13.73
C LEU A 60 -11.99 4.66 14.37
N PRO A 61 -10.86 4.57 13.65
CA PRO A 61 -10.70 4.83 12.22
C PRO A 61 -11.47 3.81 11.35
N PRO A 62 -11.95 4.20 10.16
CA PRO A 62 -12.53 3.25 9.22
C PRO A 62 -11.43 2.36 8.65
N GLY A 63 -11.74 1.08 8.48
CA GLY A 63 -10.83 0.09 7.92
C GLY A 63 -11.56 -0.98 7.13
N ALA A 64 -10.78 -1.83 6.49
CA ALA A 64 -11.24 -2.97 5.71
C ALA A 64 -10.41 -4.20 6.05
N VAL A 65 -11.08 -5.34 6.16
CA VAL A 65 -10.46 -6.65 6.31
C VAL A 65 -10.86 -7.53 5.15
N LEU A 66 -9.86 -8.14 4.53
CA LEU A 66 -10.03 -9.16 3.51
C LEU A 66 -9.44 -10.47 4.02
N LEU A 67 -10.14 -11.58 3.80
CA LEU A 67 -9.71 -12.90 4.24
C LEU A 67 -9.41 -13.81 3.04
N ASN A 68 -8.32 -14.57 3.14
CA ASN A 68 -7.84 -15.51 2.12
C ASN A 68 -7.81 -14.87 0.72
N VAL A 69 -7.07 -13.77 0.61
CA VAL A 69 -6.91 -13.05 -0.65
C VAL A 69 -5.94 -13.83 -1.53
N ARG A 70 -6.34 -14.10 -2.76
CA ARG A 70 -5.53 -14.79 -3.77
C ARG A 70 -5.26 -13.85 -4.92
N LEU A 71 -3.99 -13.75 -5.28
CA LEU A 71 -3.51 -13.05 -6.47
C LEU A 71 -2.97 -14.07 -7.45
N ARG A 72 -3.40 -14.01 -8.70
CA ARG A 72 -2.83 -14.81 -9.78
C ARG A 72 -2.50 -13.90 -10.96
N SER A 73 -1.31 -14.09 -11.51
CA SER A 73 -0.86 -13.49 -12.76
C SER A 73 -0.03 -14.50 -13.53
N PRO A 74 0.27 -14.26 -14.82
CA PRO A 74 1.15 -15.14 -15.59
C PRO A 74 2.56 -15.29 -15.01
N LEU A 75 3.03 -14.34 -14.20
CA LEU A 75 4.41 -14.29 -13.68
C LEU A 75 4.54 -14.63 -12.20
N LEU A 76 3.44 -14.54 -11.44
CA LEU A 76 3.42 -14.83 -10.02
C LEU A 76 2.02 -15.23 -9.57
N SER A 77 1.94 -16.10 -8.57
CA SER A 77 0.74 -16.27 -7.77
C SER A 77 1.05 -16.10 -6.30
N GLY A 78 0.10 -15.65 -5.52
CA GLY A 78 0.29 -15.50 -4.09
C GLY A 78 -1.01 -15.53 -3.33
N GLU A 79 -0.94 -15.88 -2.06
CA GLU A 79 -2.07 -15.90 -1.16
C GLU A 79 -1.72 -15.11 0.11
N ALA A 80 -2.70 -14.39 0.66
CA ALA A 80 -2.60 -13.73 1.95
C ALA A 80 -3.77 -14.18 2.82
N GLY A 81 -3.48 -14.75 3.99
CA GLY A 81 -4.52 -15.24 4.90
C GLY A 81 -5.44 -14.13 5.43
N ARG A 82 -4.87 -12.97 5.74
CA ARG A 82 -5.62 -11.76 6.16
C ARG A 82 -4.94 -10.51 5.63
N ILE A 83 -5.71 -9.59 5.08
CA ILE A 83 -5.29 -8.23 4.75
C ILE A 83 -6.11 -7.26 5.58
N THR A 84 -5.45 -6.44 6.38
CA THR A 84 -6.07 -5.37 7.16
C THR A 84 -5.59 -4.04 6.62
N VAL A 85 -6.53 -3.17 6.27
CA VAL A 85 -6.28 -1.80 5.83
C VAL A 85 -6.96 -0.86 6.81
N VAL A 86 -6.22 0.03 7.46
CA VAL A 86 -6.80 1.02 8.39
C VAL A 86 -6.49 2.41 7.88
N PHE A 87 -7.53 3.19 7.58
CA PHE A 87 -7.36 4.57 7.15
C PHE A 87 -7.10 5.46 8.35
N SER A 88 -5.96 6.14 8.36
CA SER A 88 -5.64 7.11 9.39
C SER A 88 -5.73 8.52 8.81
N PRO A 89 -6.55 9.41 9.40
CA PRO A 89 -6.46 10.83 9.11
C PRO A 89 -5.14 11.35 9.71
N GLY A 90 -4.09 11.32 8.89
CA GLY A 90 -2.80 12.03 9.02
C GLY A 90 -2.20 12.19 10.42
N GLY A 91 -1.23 11.34 10.76
CA GLY A 91 -0.21 11.64 11.78
C GLY A 91 0.99 12.42 11.20
N THR A 92 1.05 13.71 11.53
CA THR A 92 2.24 14.52 11.88
C THR A 92 3.43 14.77 10.93
N ILE A 93 3.35 14.60 9.60
CA ILE A 93 4.44 15.10 8.72
C ILE A 93 3.90 15.82 7.47
N ALA A 94 3.97 17.16 7.51
CA ALA A 94 3.85 18.11 6.40
C ALA A 94 2.82 17.78 5.29
N GLY A 95 1.60 18.25 5.51
CA GLY A 95 0.48 18.19 4.56
C GLY A 95 -0.56 17.18 5.02
N LEU A 96 -1.83 17.59 5.07
CA LEU A 96 -3.01 16.78 5.42
C LEU A 96 -3.28 15.67 4.38
N ALA A 97 -2.27 14.87 4.04
CA ALA A 97 -2.37 13.79 3.08
C ALA A 97 -3.07 12.60 3.73
N PRO A 98 -4.07 11.99 3.07
CA PRO A 98 -4.69 10.76 3.57
C PRO A 98 -3.64 9.66 3.67
N ALA A 99 -3.69 8.89 4.75
CA ALA A 99 -2.79 7.78 4.99
C ALA A 99 -3.57 6.50 5.32
N ALA A 100 -2.97 5.35 5.01
CA ALA A 100 -3.50 4.05 5.38
C ALA A 100 -2.37 3.16 5.89
N SER A 101 -2.59 2.44 6.99
CA SER A 101 -1.74 1.30 7.34
C SER A 101 -2.27 0.06 6.65
N LEU A 102 -1.36 -0.71 6.08
CA LEU A 102 -1.60 -1.96 5.40
C LEU A 102 -0.84 -3.05 6.14
N ARG A 103 -1.53 -4.12 6.51
CA ARG A 103 -0.94 -5.30 7.12
C ARG A 103 -1.48 -6.55 6.46
N LEU A 104 -0.61 -7.35 5.86
CA LEU A 104 -0.92 -8.66 5.33
C LEU A 104 -0.31 -9.70 6.27
N GLU A 105 -1.04 -10.77 6.55
CA GLU A 105 -0.59 -11.87 7.41
C GLU A 105 -0.65 -13.19 6.65
N ARG A 106 0.31 -14.08 6.93
CA ARG A 106 0.43 -15.41 6.30
C ARG A 106 0.42 -15.28 4.78
N VAL A 107 1.42 -14.57 4.25
CA VAL A 107 1.59 -14.36 2.82
C VAL A 107 2.43 -15.47 2.24
N SER A 108 1.94 -16.14 1.21
CA SER A 108 2.71 -17.07 0.39
C SER A 108 2.84 -16.50 -1.02
N VAL A 109 4.04 -16.58 -1.59
CA VAL A 109 4.31 -16.15 -2.96
C VAL A 109 4.92 -17.32 -3.73
N ASN A 110 4.19 -17.80 -4.72
CA ASN A 110 4.63 -18.81 -5.66
C ASN A 110 5.25 -18.16 -6.88
N LEU A 111 6.54 -18.42 -7.07
CA LEU A 111 7.26 -18.06 -8.27
C LEU A 111 7.22 -19.25 -9.23
N PRO A 112 7.01 -19.02 -10.54
CA PRO A 112 6.99 -20.09 -11.54
C PRO A 112 8.43 -20.55 -11.85
N LEU A 113 9.17 -20.98 -10.82
CA LEU A 113 10.53 -21.51 -10.91
C LEU A 113 10.48 -23.02 -10.63
N PRO A 114 10.96 -23.88 -11.56
CA PRO A 114 10.89 -25.32 -11.39
C PRO A 114 11.62 -25.79 -10.12
N GLY A 115 10.90 -26.47 -9.23
CA GLY A 115 11.47 -27.07 -8.02
C GLY A 115 11.69 -26.12 -6.84
N GLU A 116 11.38 -24.82 -6.97
CA GLU A 116 11.43 -23.91 -5.83
C GLU A 116 10.17 -23.99 -4.98
N GLN A 117 10.37 -23.92 -3.67
CA GLN A 117 9.27 -23.84 -2.71
C GLN A 117 8.66 -22.43 -2.70
N PRO A 118 7.37 -22.29 -2.36
CA PRO A 118 6.75 -20.99 -2.12
C PRO A 118 7.59 -20.15 -1.16
N LEU A 119 7.67 -18.84 -1.39
CA LEU A 119 8.22 -17.91 -0.42
C LEU A 119 7.15 -17.61 0.64
N PHE A 120 7.46 -17.90 1.90
CA PHE A 120 6.56 -17.62 3.00
C PHE A 120 6.98 -16.38 3.78
N LEU A 121 6.07 -15.41 3.86
CA LEU A 121 6.20 -14.23 4.70
C LEU A 121 5.14 -14.33 5.81
N ALA A 122 5.58 -14.27 7.06
CA ALA A 122 4.69 -14.25 8.22
C ALA A 122 3.81 -13.00 8.20
N ALA A 123 4.40 -11.86 7.86
CA ALA A 123 3.69 -10.59 7.77
C ALA A 123 4.35 -9.64 6.76
N VAL A 124 3.53 -8.77 6.17
CA VAL A 124 3.94 -7.61 5.37
C VAL A 124 3.21 -6.39 5.91
N GLU A 125 3.96 -5.41 6.40
CA GLU A 125 3.44 -4.18 6.97
C GLU A 125 3.93 -2.99 6.15
N ALA A 126 3.05 -2.02 5.91
CA ALA A 126 3.39 -0.80 5.20
C ALA A 126 2.48 0.34 5.62
N ARG A 127 3.00 1.56 5.58
CA ARG A 127 2.20 2.77 5.71
C ARG A 127 2.16 3.49 4.37
N LEU A 128 0.97 3.64 3.81
CA LEU A 128 0.71 4.33 2.56
C LEU A 128 0.32 5.78 2.84
N VAL A 129 0.98 6.73 2.21
CA VAL A 129 0.62 8.16 2.23
C VAL A 129 0.29 8.58 0.80
N PHE A 130 -0.95 9.02 0.59
CA PHE A 130 -1.45 9.38 -0.73
C PHE A 130 -1.28 10.89 -0.96
N ARG A 131 -0.40 11.27 -1.88
CA ARG A 131 -0.25 12.65 -2.37
C ARG A 131 -0.88 12.77 -3.76
N SER A 132 -1.08 14.01 -4.22
CA SER A 132 -1.83 14.31 -5.46
C SER A 132 -1.27 13.63 -6.71
N ASP A 133 0.02 13.34 -6.75
CA ASP A 133 0.72 12.77 -7.90
C ASP A 133 1.44 11.44 -7.61
N ARG A 134 1.61 11.07 -6.33
CA ARG A 134 2.40 9.91 -5.90
C ARG A 134 1.84 9.25 -4.64
N VAL A 135 2.18 7.98 -4.47
CA VAL A 135 1.92 7.21 -3.26
C VAL A 135 3.25 6.90 -2.61
N GLU A 136 3.45 7.41 -1.40
CA GLU A 136 4.63 7.11 -0.58
C GLU A 136 4.33 5.86 0.25
N VAL A 137 5.14 4.82 0.07
CA VAL A 137 5.17 3.62 0.90
C VAL A 137 6.26 3.82 1.94
N LEU A 138 5.84 4.13 3.15
CA LEU A 138 6.69 4.34 4.32
C LEU A 138 6.67 3.10 5.19
N GLU A 139 7.74 2.92 5.97
CA GLU A 139 7.82 1.85 6.98
C GLU A 139 7.48 0.46 6.41
N PHE A 140 7.82 0.20 5.14
CA PHE A 140 7.64 -1.10 4.53
C PHE A 140 8.49 -2.12 5.28
N ARG A 141 7.87 -3.21 5.72
CA ARG A 141 8.53 -4.30 6.44
C ARG A 141 7.92 -5.63 6.03
N THR A 142 8.74 -6.60 5.70
CA THR A 142 8.35 -8.01 5.62
C THR A 142 9.05 -8.77 6.73
N SER A 143 8.42 -9.85 7.20
CA SER A 143 9.00 -10.77 8.16
C SER A 143 8.79 -12.21 7.71
N GLY A 144 9.75 -13.09 7.89
CA GLY A 144 9.63 -14.52 7.59
C GLY A 144 10.87 -15.05 6.88
N GLU A 145 10.70 -15.73 5.75
CA GLU A 145 11.81 -16.24 4.95
C GLU A 145 12.59 -15.14 4.21
N LEU A 146 11.96 -13.97 4.05
CA LEU A 146 12.56 -12.78 3.44
C LEU A 146 12.21 -11.55 4.28
N ASP A 147 13.25 -10.87 4.76
CA ASP A 147 13.12 -9.65 5.55
C ASP A 147 13.51 -8.46 4.68
N VAL A 148 12.52 -7.70 4.23
CA VAL A 148 12.71 -6.47 3.47
C VAL A 148 12.20 -5.32 4.30
N SER A 149 13.01 -4.28 4.46
CA SER A 149 12.60 -3.06 5.14
C SER A 149 12.99 -1.82 4.36
N GLY A 150 12.16 -0.78 4.38
CA GLY A 150 12.53 0.48 3.75
C GLY A 150 11.36 1.34 3.31
N THR A 151 11.59 2.12 2.26
CA THR A 151 10.61 3.05 1.70
C THR A 151 10.58 2.96 0.18
N ALA A 152 9.44 3.30 -0.41
CA ALA A 152 9.26 3.40 -1.84
C ALA A 152 8.30 4.53 -2.21
N VAL A 153 8.43 5.06 -3.41
CA VAL A 153 7.55 6.07 -3.99
C VAL A 153 7.02 5.52 -5.31
N LEU A 154 5.70 5.49 -5.43
CA LEU A 154 4.97 4.99 -6.59
C LEU A 154 4.25 6.15 -7.27
N SER A 155 4.26 6.17 -8.60
CA SER A 155 3.46 7.12 -9.39
C SER A 155 1.97 6.83 -9.25
N SER A 156 1.14 7.83 -8.98
CA SER A 156 -0.33 7.64 -8.87
C SER A 156 -1.00 7.24 -10.21
N ARG A 157 -0.42 7.64 -11.35
CA ARG A 157 -1.01 7.45 -12.69
C ARG A 157 -0.82 6.04 -13.26
N GLY A 158 0.11 5.27 -12.71
CA GLY A 158 0.45 3.94 -13.26
C GLY A 158 0.99 2.95 -12.24
N PHE A 159 1.12 3.32 -10.97
CA PHE A 159 1.81 2.54 -9.93
C PHE A 159 3.24 2.14 -10.30
N ALA A 160 3.89 2.93 -11.18
CA ALA A 160 5.28 2.73 -11.53
C ALA A 160 6.18 3.12 -10.35
N LEU A 161 7.21 2.31 -10.07
CA LEU A 161 8.21 2.59 -9.05
C LEU A 161 9.10 3.77 -9.49
N GLU A 162 9.01 4.88 -8.76
CA GLU A 162 9.77 6.11 -9.03
C GLU A 162 11.04 6.16 -8.18
N GLU A 163 10.90 5.90 -6.87
CA GLU A 163 12.01 5.84 -5.92
C GLU A 163 11.85 4.63 -5.00
N ALA A 164 12.95 4.03 -4.58
CA ALA A 164 12.96 2.99 -3.57
C ALA A 164 14.29 2.98 -2.82
N ASN A 165 14.23 2.77 -1.51
CA ASN A 165 15.37 2.48 -0.68
C ASN A 165 14.99 1.31 0.23
N LEU A 166 15.49 0.13 -0.12
CA LEU A 166 15.13 -1.13 0.50
C LEU A 166 16.40 -1.79 1.05
N THR A 167 16.29 -2.31 2.26
CA THR A 167 17.27 -3.20 2.88
C THR A 167 16.67 -4.60 2.90
N ILE A 168 17.38 -5.57 2.35
CA ILE A 168 16.95 -6.94 2.14
C ILE A 168 17.88 -7.86 2.92
N GLY A 169 17.30 -8.73 3.71
CA GLY A 169 17.94 -9.81 4.46
C GLY A 169 17.03 -11.04 4.55
N GLY A 170 17.32 -11.90 5.51
CA GLY A 170 16.60 -13.17 5.72
C GLY A 170 17.22 -14.35 4.96
N GLU A 171 16.65 -15.54 5.21
CA GLU A 171 17.17 -16.82 4.72
C GLU A 171 17.16 -16.91 3.18
N ARG A 172 16.18 -16.27 2.54
CA ARG A 172 15.99 -16.28 1.09
C ARG A 172 16.32 -14.94 0.43
N ALA A 173 17.19 -14.11 1.04
CA ALA A 173 17.63 -12.84 0.46
C ALA A 173 18.18 -12.97 -0.97
N ALA A 174 18.80 -14.11 -1.30
CA ALA A 174 19.34 -14.40 -2.63
C ALA A 174 18.27 -14.44 -3.74
N LEU A 175 16.98 -14.70 -3.42
CA LEU A 175 15.90 -14.66 -4.41
C LEU A 175 15.75 -13.27 -5.05
N MET A 176 16.18 -12.20 -4.38
CA MET A 176 16.11 -10.85 -4.95
C MET A 176 17.06 -10.64 -6.13
N GLU A 177 18.12 -11.43 -6.25
CA GLU A 177 18.97 -11.41 -7.44
C GLU A 177 18.20 -11.90 -8.69
N LEU A 178 17.21 -12.79 -8.52
CA LEU A 178 16.36 -13.25 -9.63
C LEU A 178 15.45 -12.14 -10.15
N PHE A 179 15.03 -11.22 -9.27
CA PHE A 179 14.18 -10.09 -9.65
C PHE A 179 14.96 -8.88 -10.16
N ARG A 180 16.29 -8.93 -10.19
CA ARG A 180 17.12 -7.83 -10.71
C ARG A 180 16.84 -7.51 -12.18
N SER A 181 16.38 -8.48 -12.96
CA SER A 181 15.99 -8.30 -14.35
C SER A 181 14.59 -7.70 -14.53
N VAL A 182 13.74 -7.78 -13.49
CA VAL A 182 12.33 -7.37 -13.52
C VAL A 182 12.10 -6.06 -12.78
N LEU A 183 12.84 -5.83 -11.68
CA LEU A 183 12.76 -4.64 -10.86
C LEU A 183 13.89 -3.68 -11.23
N PRO A 184 13.62 -2.38 -11.42
CA PRO A 184 14.64 -1.39 -11.75
C PRO A 184 15.51 -1.00 -10.54
N LEU A 185 15.81 -1.93 -9.64
CA LEU A 185 16.60 -1.69 -8.42
C LEU A 185 18.09 -1.94 -8.70
N ARG A 186 18.95 -1.12 -8.10
CA ARG A 186 20.41 -1.29 -8.12
C ARG A 186 20.90 -1.60 -6.71
N GLN A 187 21.76 -2.60 -6.58
CA GLN A 187 22.41 -2.91 -5.33
C GLN A 187 23.59 -1.95 -5.12
N GLU A 188 23.55 -1.12 -4.09
CA GLU A 188 24.68 -0.21 -3.73
C GLU A 188 25.68 -0.91 -2.78
N LYS A 189 25.17 -1.77 -1.89
CA LYS A 189 25.94 -2.57 -0.91
C LYS A 189 25.25 -3.93 -0.74
N PRO A 190 25.93 -4.96 -0.20
CA PRO A 190 25.28 -6.23 0.12
C PRO A 190 23.99 -6.01 0.93
N GLY A 191 22.86 -6.46 0.40
CA GLY A 191 21.54 -6.28 1.01
C GLY A 191 20.90 -4.88 0.87
N ALA A 192 21.60 -3.86 0.39
CA ALA A 192 21.05 -2.51 0.19
C ALA A 192 20.70 -2.27 -1.29
N TRP A 193 19.40 -2.15 -1.56
CA TRP A 193 18.82 -2.03 -2.90
C TRP A 193 18.12 -0.68 -3.06
N ILE A 194 18.54 0.08 -4.06
CA ILE A 194 18.09 1.45 -4.28
C ILE A 194 17.65 1.64 -5.72
N LEU A 195 16.51 2.31 -5.90
CA LEU A 195 16.14 2.99 -7.13
C LEU A 195 16.06 4.48 -6.82
N LYS A 196 16.99 5.26 -7.38
CA LYS A 196 16.86 6.71 -7.47
C LYS A 196 16.64 7.05 -8.92
N ARG A 197 15.40 7.31 -9.33
CA ARG A 197 15.19 7.95 -10.63
C ARG A 197 15.62 9.39 -10.46
N GLY A 198 16.65 9.80 -11.20
CA GLY A 198 17.26 11.12 -11.09
C GLY A 198 16.19 12.20 -11.00
N GLY A 199 16.16 12.88 -9.86
CA GLY A 199 15.41 14.11 -9.72
C GLY A 199 15.80 15.02 -10.87
N ARG A 200 14.80 15.54 -11.58
CA ARG A 200 14.96 16.70 -12.43
C ARG A 200 15.71 17.75 -11.59
N ASN A 201 16.96 18.06 -11.94
CA ASN A 201 17.74 19.12 -11.29
C ASN A 201 16.84 20.36 -11.16
N PRO A 202 16.56 20.88 -9.95
CA PRO A 202 15.94 22.19 -9.81
C PRO A 202 16.94 23.33 -10.07
N HIS A 203 18.23 23.02 -10.22
CA HIS A 203 19.28 23.99 -10.52
C HIS A 203 20.10 23.55 -11.73
N GLY A 204 19.56 23.84 -12.90
CA GLY A 204 20.34 24.11 -14.10
C GLY A 204 20.06 25.55 -14.51
N SER A 205 20.66 26.52 -13.82
CA SER A 205 20.86 27.85 -14.37
C SER A 205 22.28 27.92 -14.91
N ASN A 206 22.39 28.17 -16.21
CA ASN A 206 23.57 28.80 -16.81
C ASN A 206 23.96 30.06 -16.05
#